data_AF-A0A352JCM6-F1
#
_entry.id   AF-A0A352JCM6-F1
#
_cell.length_a   1.000
_cell.length_b   1.000
_cell.length_c   1.000
_cell.angle_alpha   90.00
_cell.angle_beta   90.00
_cell.angle_gamma   90.00
#
_symmetry.space_group_name_H-M   'P 1'
#
loop_
_entity.id
_entity.type
_entity.pdbx_description
1 polymer ?
#
loop_
_entity_poly.entity_id
_entity_poly.type
_entity_poly.pdbx_seq_one_letter_code
_entity_poly.pdbx_strand_id
1 'polypeptide(L)'
;MITEYSHNQVIALCQQSNVGKKLPNALYVHISAIACLSPQLQECERQARSLLPKESKFTLIKFNYEQPKISYLFYPEFDTDPHPALY
;
A
#
# COMPACT_ATOMS: atom_id res chain seq x y z
N MET A 1 -22.31 -8.48 4.50
CA MET A 1 -21.23 -8.95 5.38
C MET A 1 -19.97 -8.26 4.92
N ILE A 2 -19.39 -7.39 5.75
CA ILE A 2 -18.07 -6.79 5.45
C ILE A 2 -17.07 -7.90 5.78
N THR A 3 -16.41 -8.45 4.78
CA THR A 3 -15.42 -9.51 5.00
C THR A 3 -14.19 -8.88 5.64
N GLU A 4 -14.03 -9.01 6.96
CA GLU A 4 -12.79 -8.64 7.64
C GLU A 4 -11.73 -9.71 7.35
N TYR A 5 -10.69 -9.34 6.60
CA TYR A 5 -9.53 -10.20 6.38
C TYR A 5 -8.63 -10.17 7.62
N SER A 6 -8.19 -11.34 8.06
CA SER A 6 -7.16 -11.42 9.10
C SER A 6 -5.83 -10.83 8.62
N HIS A 7 -5.01 -10.33 9.54
CA HIS A 7 -3.68 -9.79 9.26
C HIS A 7 -2.82 -10.77 8.44
N ASN A 8 -2.82 -12.05 8.80
CA ASN A 8 -2.06 -13.08 8.09
C ASN A 8 -2.56 -13.32 6.65
N GLN A 9 -3.86 -13.20 6.39
CA GLN A 9 -4.41 -13.30 5.03
C GLN A 9 -3.95 -12.13 4.17
N VAL A 10 -3.95 -10.91 4.73
CA VAL A 10 -3.45 -9.72 4.02
C VAL A 10 -1.97 -9.87 3.67
N ILE A 11 -1.15 -10.38 4.60
CA ILE A 11 0.27 -10.66 4.34
C ILE A 11 0.45 -11.67 3.21
N ALA A 12 -0.27 -12.80 3.25
CA ALA A 12 -0.18 -13.83 2.23
C ALA A 12 -0.53 -13.27 0.84
N LEU A 13 -1.58 -12.46 0.75
CA LEU A 13 -1.98 -11.76 -0.48
C LEU A 13 -0.90 -10.77 -0.94
N CYS A 14 -0.28 -10.02 -0.01
CA CYS A 14 0.81 -9.10 -0.34
C CYS A 14 2.02 -9.83 -0.92
N GLN A 15 2.38 -11.00 -0.38
CA GLN A 15 3.50 -11.82 -0.85
C GLN A 15 3.23 -12.39 -2.26
N GLN A 16 1.98 -12.70 -2.56
CA GLN A 16 1.50 -13.16 -3.86
C GLN A 16 1.30 -12.04 -4.89
N SER A 17 1.41 -10.76 -4.48
CA SER A 17 1.25 -9.64 -5.41
C SER A 17 2.29 -9.69 -6.53
N ASN A 18 1.80 -9.49 -7.76
CA ASN A 18 2.62 -9.35 -8.98
C ASN A 18 3.10 -7.91 -9.22
N VAL A 19 2.54 -6.95 -8.49
CA VAL A 19 2.90 -5.53 -8.57
C VAL A 19 3.41 -5.01 -7.23
N GLY A 20 4.23 -3.96 -7.31
CA GLY A 20 4.85 -3.34 -6.15
C GLY A 20 6.19 -3.96 -5.75
N LYS A 21 6.84 -3.32 -4.77
CA LYS A 21 8.12 -3.72 -4.21
C LYS A 21 7.89 -4.51 -2.93
N LYS A 22 8.17 -5.81 -3.00
CA LYS A 22 8.11 -6.74 -1.85
C LYS A 22 9.40 -6.64 -1.05
N LEU A 23 9.28 -6.35 0.24
CA LEU A 23 10.35 -6.36 1.23
C LEU A 23 9.99 -7.34 2.36
N PRO A 24 10.96 -7.77 3.19
CA PRO A 24 10.70 -8.72 4.27
C PRO A 24 9.62 -8.29 5.27
N ASN A 25 9.41 -6.98 5.45
CA ASN A 25 8.49 -6.42 6.43
C ASN A 25 7.30 -5.66 5.82
N ALA A 26 7.23 -5.53 4.50
CA ALA A 26 6.18 -4.76 3.84
C ALA A 26 6.07 -4.99 2.33
N LEU A 27 4.90 -4.68 1.79
CA LEU A 27 4.68 -4.45 0.36
C LEU A 27 4.49 -2.95 0.11
N TYR A 28 5.28 -2.39 -0.80
CA TYR A 28 5.14 -1.01 -1.27
C TYR A 28 4.51 -1.00 -2.65
N VAL A 29 3.45 -0.22 -2.85
CA VAL A 29 2.70 -0.14 -4.11
C VAL A 29 2.54 1.32 -4.51
N HIS A 30 2.88 1.65 -5.75
CA HIS A 30 2.59 2.97 -6.31
C HIS A 30 1.08 3.13 -6.58
N ILE A 31 0.55 4.34 -6.41
CA ILE A 31 -0.89 4.60 -6.56
C ILE A 31 -1.47 4.15 -7.89
N SER A 32 -0.68 4.23 -8.97
CA SER A 32 -1.10 3.80 -10.31
C SER A 32 -1.29 2.28 -10.41
N ALA A 33 -0.67 1.50 -9.52
CA ALA A 33 -0.71 0.04 -9.52
C ALA A 33 -1.75 -0.55 -8.55
N ILE A 34 -2.50 0.27 -7.81
CA ILE A 34 -3.55 -0.21 -6.88
C ILE A 34 -4.56 -1.08 -7.61
N ALA A 35 -5.01 -0.66 -8.81
CA ALA A 35 -5.99 -1.38 -9.61
C ALA A 35 -5.49 -2.76 -10.08
N CYS A 36 -4.18 -3.02 -10.02
CA CYS A 36 -3.57 -4.30 -10.37
C CYS A 36 -3.38 -5.25 -9.17
N LEU A 37 -3.66 -4.79 -7.95
CA LEU A 37 -3.65 -5.65 -6.76
C LEU A 37 -4.82 -6.63 -6.79
N SER A 38 -4.78 -7.66 -5.94
CA SER A 38 -5.93 -8.53 -5.77
C SER A 38 -7.16 -7.75 -5.24
N PRO A 39 -8.39 -8.15 -5.57
CA PRO A 39 -9.60 -7.45 -5.11
C PRO A 39 -9.65 -7.26 -3.59
N GLN A 40 -9.10 -8.21 -2.83
CA GLN A 40 -9.02 -8.15 -1.38
C GLN A 40 -8.09 -7.03 -0.90
N LEU A 41 -6.91 -6.87 -1.52
CA LEU A 41 -5.99 -5.80 -1.18
C LEU A 41 -6.51 -4.42 -1.61
N GLN A 42 -7.22 -4.36 -2.75
CA GLN A 42 -7.91 -3.14 -3.18
C GLN A 42 -8.98 -2.71 -2.17
N GLU A 43 -9.74 -3.66 -1.64
CA GLU A 43 -10.75 -3.40 -0.62
C GLU A 43 -10.11 -2.92 0.70
N CYS A 44 -9.04 -3.57 1.16
CA CYS A 44 -8.29 -3.13 2.34
C CYS A 44 -7.76 -1.69 2.18
N GLU A 45 -7.17 -1.38 1.02
CA GLU A 45 -6.70 -0.04 0.67
C GLU A 45 -7.87 0.96 0.69
N ARG A 46 -8.98 0.64 0.03
CA ARG A 46 -10.15 1.53 -0.06
C ARG A 46 -10.74 1.85 1.31
N GLN A 47 -10.86 0.85 2.19
CA GLN A 47 -11.33 1.04 3.56
C GLN A 47 -10.37 1.93 4.35
N ALA A 48 -9.06 1.63 4.33
CA ALA A 48 -8.07 2.47 5.00
C ALA A 48 -8.03 3.91 4.44
N ARG A 49 -8.16 4.08 3.12
CA ARG A 49 -8.15 5.38 2.45
C ARG A 49 -9.38 6.21 2.80
N SER A 50 -10.53 5.57 3.04
CA SER A 50 -11.76 6.26 3.46
C SER A 50 -11.63 6.97 4.82
N LEU A 51 -10.65 6.57 5.64
CA LEU A 51 -10.34 7.18 6.93
C LEU A 51 -9.43 8.42 6.81
N LEU A 52 -8.82 8.64 5.64
CA LEU A 52 -7.94 9.79 5.41
C LEU A 52 -8.75 11.05 5.05
N PRO A 53 -8.24 12.25 5.38
CA PRO A 53 -8.76 13.50 4.82
C PRO A 53 -8.80 13.47 3.29
N LYS A 54 -9.85 14.04 2.67
CA LYS A 54 -10.01 14.06 1.20
C LYS A 54 -8.84 14.71 0.44
N GLU A 55 -8.15 15.64 1.08
CA GLU A 55 -6.99 16.39 0.55
C GLU A 55 -5.67 15.60 0.64
N SER A 56 -5.68 14.40 1.23
CA SER A 56 -4.46 13.63 1.48
C SER A 56 -3.80 13.22 0.17
N LYS A 57 -2.56 13.69 -0.04
CA LYS A 57 -1.73 13.31 -1.18
C LYS A 57 -0.81 12.17 -0.78
N PHE A 58 -0.65 11.21 -1.68
CA PHE A 58 0.27 10.08 -1.53
C PHE A 58 0.65 9.55 -2.91
N THR A 59 1.85 9.00 -3.02
CA THR A 59 2.34 8.33 -4.24
C THR A 59 2.61 6.86 -4.00
N LEU A 60 2.87 6.47 -2.75
CA LEU A 60 3.06 5.08 -2.35
C LEU A 60 2.10 4.69 -1.22
N ILE A 61 1.68 3.43 -1.26
CA ILE A 61 1.00 2.74 -0.18
C ILE A 61 1.93 1.65 0.35
N LYS A 62 2.03 1.54 1.67
CA LYS A 62 2.81 0.51 2.36
C LYS A 62 1.88 -0.37 3.18
N PHE A 63 1.77 -1.64 2.82
CA PHE A 63 1.18 -2.68 3.67
C PHE A 63 2.25 -3.19 4.63
N ASN A 64 2.05 -3.00 5.93
CA ASN A 64 2.99 -3.45 6.96
C ASN A 64 2.70 -4.91 7.36
N TYR A 65 3.74 -5.74 7.49
CA TYR A 65 3.58 -7.16 7.89
C TYR A 65 3.68 -7.39 9.40
N GLU A 66 4.30 -6.47 10.14
CA GLU A 66 4.48 -6.56 11.58
C GLU A 66 3.24 -6.09 12.35
N GLN A 67 2.54 -5.10 11.79
CA GLN A 67 1.34 -4.49 12.37
C GLN A 67 0.25 -4.41 11.30
N PRO A 68 -1.05 -4.59 11.66
CA PRO A 68 -2.18 -4.43 10.73
C PRO A 68 -2.39 -2.96 10.38
N LYS A 69 -1.46 -2.40 9.61
CA LYS A 69 -1.33 -0.97 9.33
C LYS A 69 -1.01 -0.76 7.86
N ILE A 70 -1.76 0.16 7.25
CA ILE A 70 -1.47 0.70 5.92
C ILE A 70 -0.95 2.12 6.09
N SER A 71 0.18 2.43 5.47
CA SER A 71 0.76 3.77 5.48
C SER A 71 0.70 4.39 4.09
N TYR A 72 0.37 5.67 4.03
CA TYR A 72 0.32 6.47 2.82
C TYR A 72 1.52 7.41 2.83
N LEU A 73 2.40 7.27 1.84
CA LEU A 73 3.66 8.01 1.76
C LEU A 73 3.62 8.93 0.55
N PHE A 74 4.03 10.18 0.74
CA PHE A 74 4.05 11.19 -0.30
C PHE A 74 5.48 11.48 -0.75
N TYR A 75 5.82 10.96 -1.92
CA TYR A 75 7.05 11.25 -2.65
C TYR A 75 6.66 11.84 -4.01
N PRO A 76 6.53 13.18 -4.13
CA PRO A 76 6.04 13.82 -5.36
C PRO A 76 6.94 13.58 -6.58
N GLU A 77 8.23 13.36 -6.34
CA GLU A 77 9.23 13.15 -7.39
C GLU A 77 9.50 11.66 -7.65
N PHE A 78 8.63 10.76 -7.17
CA PHE A 78 8.83 9.30 -7.25
C PHE A 78 9.14 8.81 -8.68
N ASP A 79 8.47 9.39 -9.68
CA ASP A 79 8.64 9.00 -11.08
C ASP A 79 9.86 9.66 -11.75
N THR A 80 10.39 10.75 -11.17
CA THR A 80 11.39 11.62 -11.79
C THR A 80 12.75 11.61 -11.10
N ASP A 81 12.79 11.25 -9.82
CA ASP A 81 14.00 11.14 -9.01
C ASP A 81 14.07 9.76 -8.33
N PRO A 82 14.89 8.83 -8.85
CA PRO A 82 15.02 7.50 -8.27
C PRO A 82 15.74 7.51 -6.91
N HIS A 83 16.46 8.57 -6.55
CA HIS A 83 17.24 8.65 -5.30
C HIS A 83 17.26 10.10 -4.76
N PRO A 84 16.19 10.55 -4.07
CA PRO A 84 16.19 11.86 -3.45
C PRO A 84 17.36 11.98 -2.46
N ALA A 85 18.06 13.11 -2.53
CA ALA A 85 19.16 13.41 -1.63
C ALA A 85 18.66 13.44 -0.17
N LEU A 86 19.39 12.76 0.71
CA LEU A 86 19.21 12.89 2.15
C LEU A 86 19.91 14.19 2.59
N TYR A 87 19.14 15.16 3.08
CA TYR A 87 19.66 16.39 3.72
C TYR A 87 19.46 16.33 5.24
#